data_AF-A0AAW5QS10-F1
#
_entry.id   AF-A0AAW5QS10-F1
#
_cell.length_a   1.000
_cell.length_b   1.000
_cell.length_c   1.000
_cell.angle_alpha   90.00
_cell.angle_beta   90.00
_cell.angle_gamma   90.00
#
_symmetry.space_group_name_H-M   'P 1'
#
loop_
_entity.id
_entity.type
_entity.pdbx_description
1 polymer ?
#
loop_
_entity_poly.entity_id
_entity_poly.type
_entity_poly.pdbx_seq_one_letter_code
_entity_poly.pdbx_strand_id
1 'polypeptide(L)'
;MSKTITRRTAVTGLAAAPAALAATQAPAFAAVDPDADLLALCRDWHGANAAFRAYQNPRWASGEDPDAEANRLSEGAWALLRRIADTPARSNAGLIAKAKVARAEVEGDRWGDGDILEQLAISVIDDAASGRAI
;
A
#
# COMPACT_ATOMS: atom_id res chain seq x y z
N MET A 1 -7.90 -69.50 3.15
CA MET A 1 -6.52 -70.06 3.19
C MET A 1 -5.77 -69.59 1.96
N SER A 2 -4.83 -68.67 2.16
CA SER A 2 -3.99 -68.04 1.14
C SER A 2 -3.00 -69.01 0.49
N LYS A 3 -2.75 -68.82 -0.82
CA LYS A 3 -1.45 -69.14 -1.43
C LYS A 3 -1.05 -68.04 -2.41
N THR A 4 -0.17 -67.18 -1.94
CA THR A 4 0.57 -66.17 -2.71
C THR A 4 1.62 -66.88 -3.58
N ILE A 5 1.67 -66.59 -4.87
CA ILE A 5 2.78 -66.99 -5.75
C ILE A 5 3.33 -65.75 -6.45
N THR A 6 4.53 -65.36 -6.04
CA THR A 6 5.37 -64.33 -6.65
C THR A 6 6.25 -64.96 -7.72
N ARG A 7 6.20 -64.47 -8.97
CA ARG A 7 7.30 -64.64 -9.93
C ARG A 7 7.51 -63.35 -10.75
N ARG A 8 8.67 -62.73 -10.55
CA ARG A 8 9.32 -61.72 -11.39
C ARG A 8 9.72 -62.33 -12.73
N THR A 9 9.58 -61.60 -13.84
CA THR A 9 10.64 -61.44 -14.87
C THR A 9 10.38 -60.14 -15.63
N ALA A 10 11.47 -59.48 -16.07
CA ALA A 10 11.55 -58.08 -16.43
C ALA A 10 11.80 -57.84 -17.94
N VAL A 11 11.79 -56.55 -18.30
CA VAL A 11 12.45 -55.88 -19.44
C VAL A 11 11.68 -55.78 -20.75
N THR A 12 11.19 -54.57 -21.06
CA THR A 12 11.56 -53.70 -22.22
C THR A 12 10.75 -52.41 -22.04
N GLY A 13 11.29 -51.20 -21.95
CA GLY A 13 12.37 -50.61 -22.73
C GLY A 13 11.75 -49.69 -23.78
N LEU A 14 11.28 -48.50 -23.39
CA LEU A 14 11.24 -47.32 -24.26
C LEU A 14 11.28 -46.07 -23.38
N ALA A 15 12.48 -45.48 -23.26
CA ALA A 15 12.65 -44.17 -22.68
C ALA A 15 12.01 -43.15 -23.62
N ALA A 16 10.88 -42.57 -23.23
CA ALA A 16 10.40 -41.34 -23.84
C ALA A 16 11.33 -40.22 -23.37
N ALA A 17 12.20 -39.74 -24.26
CA ALA A 17 12.94 -38.51 -24.06
C ALA A 17 11.93 -37.37 -23.80
N PRO A 18 12.06 -36.59 -22.71
CA PRO A 18 11.34 -35.33 -22.64
C PRO A 18 11.99 -34.41 -23.68
N ALA A 19 11.23 -34.03 -24.70
CA ALA A 19 11.57 -32.90 -25.55
C ALA A 19 11.73 -31.69 -24.63
N ALA A 20 12.98 -31.28 -24.39
CA ALA A 20 13.28 -30.05 -23.68
C ALA A 20 12.77 -28.90 -24.55
N LEU A 21 11.55 -28.45 -24.26
CA LEU A 21 11.05 -27.15 -24.69
C LEU A 21 12.03 -26.13 -24.10
N ALA A 22 12.91 -25.62 -24.96
CA ALA A 22 13.69 -24.44 -24.67
C ALA A 22 12.70 -23.28 -24.48
N ALA A 23 12.21 -23.11 -23.25
CA ALA A 23 11.52 -21.92 -22.83
C ALA A 23 12.55 -20.79 -22.90
N THR A 24 12.51 -20.02 -23.97
CA THR A 24 13.15 -18.71 -24.03
C THR A 24 12.58 -17.91 -22.87
N GLN A 25 13.37 -17.75 -21.81
CA GLN A 25 13.01 -16.89 -20.69
C GLN A 25 12.94 -15.46 -21.25
N ALA A 26 11.74 -15.03 -21.62
CA ALA A 26 11.47 -13.63 -21.84
C ALA A 26 11.84 -12.90 -20.54
N PRO A 27 12.55 -11.76 -20.62
CA PRO A 27 12.91 -11.01 -19.44
C PRO A 27 11.63 -10.70 -18.65
N ALA A 28 11.57 -11.20 -17.42
CA ALA A 28 10.51 -10.88 -16.50
C ALA A 28 10.67 -9.41 -16.12
N PHE A 29 9.98 -8.53 -16.83
CA PHE A 29 9.80 -7.16 -16.37
C PHE A 29 9.05 -7.24 -15.04
N ALA A 30 9.66 -6.71 -13.97
CA ALA A 30 8.98 -6.61 -12.68
C ALA A 30 7.67 -5.86 -12.90
N ALA A 31 6.55 -6.48 -12.52
CA ALA A 31 5.26 -5.81 -12.55
C ALA A 31 5.37 -4.56 -11.67
N VAL A 32 5.11 -3.39 -12.25
CA VAL A 32 5.04 -2.14 -11.50
C VAL A 32 3.84 -2.25 -10.56
N ASP A 33 4.08 -2.06 -9.26
CA ASP A 33 3.00 -2.02 -8.26
C ASP A 33 2.02 -0.89 -8.64
N PRO A 34 0.74 -1.21 -8.91
CA PRO A 34 -0.23 -0.24 -9.40
C PRO A 34 -0.49 0.91 -8.43
N ASP A 35 -0.12 0.77 -7.15
CA ASP A 35 -0.29 1.77 -6.09
C ASP A 35 1.04 2.32 -5.56
N ALA A 36 2.17 2.11 -6.23
CA ALA A 36 3.48 2.57 -5.76
C ALA A 36 3.50 4.06 -5.36
N ASP A 37 2.87 4.92 -6.17
CA ASP A 37 2.77 6.35 -5.91
C ASP A 37 1.85 6.65 -4.72
N LEU A 38 0.70 5.98 -4.62
CA LEU A 38 -0.22 6.13 -3.48
C LEU A 38 0.46 5.72 -2.17
N LEU A 39 1.20 4.61 -2.17
CA LEU A 39 1.93 4.12 -1.01
C LEU A 39 3.06 5.08 -0.60
N ALA A 40 3.72 5.73 -1.56
CA ALA A 40 4.70 6.78 -1.28
C ALA A 40 4.03 8.00 -0.63
N LEU A 41 2.90 8.47 -1.18
CA LEU A 41 2.15 9.60 -0.62
C LEU A 41 1.70 9.35 0.83
N CYS A 42 1.12 8.18 1.11
CA CYS A 42 0.71 7.80 2.45
C CYS A 42 1.89 7.77 3.44
N ARG A 43 3.07 7.33 3.00
CA ARG A 43 4.29 7.31 3.82
C ARG A 43 4.79 8.72 4.11
N ASP A 44 4.86 9.56 3.09
CA ASP A 44 5.29 10.96 3.21
C ASP A 44 4.37 11.72 4.15
N TRP A 45 3.06 11.46 4.04
CA TRP A 45 2.07 12.04 4.94
C TRP A 45 2.30 11.64 6.40
N HIS A 46 2.56 10.36 6.69
CA HIS A 46 2.87 9.93 8.06
C HIS A 46 4.13 10.62 8.60
N GLY A 47 5.15 10.81 7.76
CA GLY A 47 6.35 11.58 8.11
C GLY A 47 6.05 13.03 8.44
N ALA A 48 5.27 13.71 7.58
CA ALA A 48 4.87 15.10 7.78
C ALA A 48 4.00 15.29 9.03
N ASN A 49 3.02 14.41 9.26
CA ASN A 49 2.15 14.47 10.44
C ASN A 49 2.96 14.22 11.73
N ALA A 50 3.91 13.27 11.71
CA ALA A 50 4.81 13.05 12.84
C ALA A 50 5.67 14.28 13.15
N ALA A 51 6.24 14.94 12.13
CA ALA A 51 7.00 16.16 12.28
C ALA A 51 6.15 17.30 12.87
N PHE A 52 4.93 17.50 12.34
CA PHE A 52 4.00 18.51 12.84
C PHE A 52 3.56 18.24 14.28
N ARG A 53 3.26 16.98 14.65
CA ARG A 53 2.93 16.60 16.04
C ARG A 53 4.10 16.80 16.98
N ALA A 54 5.32 16.49 16.55
CA ALA A 54 6.52 16.74 17.33
C ALA A 54 6.71 18.25 17.57
N TYR A 55 6.42 19.07 16.55
CA TYR A 55 6.51 20.53 16.63
C TYR A 55 5.48 21.15 17.59
N GLN A 56 4.24 20.66 17.58
CA GLN A 56 3.19 21.13 18.50
C GLN A 56 3.46 20.83 19.97
N ASN A 57 4.43 19.96 20.29
CA ASN A 57 4.80 19.71 21.67
C ASN A 57 5.61 20.92 22.20
N PRO A 58 5.12 21.64 23.24
CA PRO A 58 5.73 22.87 23.73
C PRO A 58 7.19 22.70 24.17
N ARG A 59 7.60 21.47 24.50
CA ARG A 59 8.97 21.15 24.90
C ARG A 59 9.98 21.24 23.75
N TRP A 60 9.51 21.18 22.51
CA TRP A 60 10.34 21.11 21.30
C TRP A 60 10.12 22.27 20.33
N ALA A 61 9.20 23.19 20.65
CA ALA A 61 9.01 24.44 19.93
C ALA A 61 10.19 25.38 20.21
N SER A 62 11.33 25.15 19.56
CA SER A 62 12.50 26.03 19.58
C SER A 62 12.74 26.57 18.17
N GLY A 63 12.31 27.81 17.92
CA GLY A 63 12.51 28.52 16.66
C GLY A 63 12.25 30.02 16.83
N GLU A 64 12.77 30.82 15.89
CA GLU A 64 12.55 32.28 15.86
C GLU A 64 11.09 32.65 15.60
N ASP A 65 10.34 31.79 14.90
CA ASP A 65 8.91 31.96 14.63
C ASP A 65 8.19 30.59 14.60
N PRO A 66 7.64 30.15 15.75
CA PRO A 66 7.03 28.83 15.84
C PRO A 66 5.71 28.69 15.10
N ASP A 67 4.99 29.78 14.90
CA ASP A 67 3.72 29.76 14.19
C ASP A 67 3.96 29.59 12.67
N ALA A 68 4.99 30.24 12.12
CA ALA A 68 5.35 30.07 10.71
C ALA A 68 5.77 28.63 10.36
N GLU A 69 6.59 27.99 11.20
CA GLU A 69 7.02 26.61 10.96
C GLU A 69 5.86 25.61 11.18
N ALA A 70 5.02 25.83 12.19
CA ALA A 70 3.80 25.04 12.39
C ALA A 70 2.87 25.13 11.18
N ASN A 71 2.67 26.34 10.63
CA ASN A 71 1.86 26.55 9.44
C ASN A 71 2.45 25.85 8.21
N ARG A 72 3.75 25.98 7.97
CA ARG A 72 4.44 25.31 6.85
C ARG A 72 4.30 23.78 6.92
N LEU A 73 4.49 23.20 8.11
CA LEU A 73 4.33 21.76 8.33
C LEU A 73 2.87 21.31 8.14
N SER A 74 1.92 22.11 8.65
CA SER A 74 0.49 21.87 8.49
C SER A 74 0.09 21.90 7.01
N GLU A 75 0.43 22.96 6.27
CA GLU A 75 0.15 23.11 4.83
C GLU A 75 0.74 21.96 4.01
N GLY A 76 1.97 21.53 4.32
CA GLY A 76 2.60 20.38 3.69
C GLY A 76 1.83 19.08 3.92
N ALA A 77 1.36 18.84 5.13
CA ALA A 77 0.53 17.68 5.46
C ALA A 77 -0.84 17.73 4.74
N TRP A 78 -1.48 18.91 4.66
CA TRP A 78 -2.75 19.09 3.95
C TRP A 78 -2.62 18.88 2.44
N ALA A 79 -1.54 19.37 1.83
CA ALA A 79 -1.26 19.13 0.42
C ALA A 79 -1.11 17.64 0.11
N LEU A 80 -0.48 16.87 1.02
CA LEU A 80 -0.37 15.43 0.90
C LEU A 80 -1.74 14.74 1.05
N LEU A 81 -2.58 15.16 2.01
CA LEU A 81 -3.93 14.60 2.16
C LEU A 81 -4.78 14.75 0.90
N ARG A 82 -4.78 15.94 0.30
CA ARG A 82 -5.51 16.19 -0.94
C ARG A 82 -5.03 15.27 -2.06
N ARG A 83 -3.71 15.14 -2.23
CA ARG A 83 -3.13 14.22 -3.23
C ARG A 83 -3.49 12.76 -2.96
N ILE A 84 -3.54 12.33 -1.69
CA ILE A 84 -3.96 10.98 -1.30
C ILE A 84 -5.45 10.77 -1.65
N ALA A 85 -6.32 11.72 -1.34
CA ALA A 85 -7.74 11.65 -1.67
C ALA A 85 -7.96 11.52 -3.19
N ASP A 86 -7.26 12.34 -3.98
CA ASP A 86 -7.33 12.36 -5.45
C ASP A 86 -6.69 11.12 -6.12
N THR A 87 -5.81 10.41 -5.42
CA THR A 87 -5.14 9.22 -5.96
C THR A 87 -6.00 7.97 -5.72
N PRO A 88 -6.48 7.27 -6.77
CA PRO A 88 -7.30 6.08 -6.60
C PRO A 88 -6.46 4.91 -6.06
N ALA A 89 -7.02 4.16 -5.10
CA ALA A 89 -6.47 2.86 -4.72
C ALA A 89 -6.88 1.78 -5.73
N ARG A 90 -5.89 1.07 -6.30
CA ARG A 90 -6.07 0.02 -7.31
C ARG A 90 -5.74 -1.37 -6.79
N SER A 91 -5.48 -1.49 -5.49
CA SER A 91 -5.23 -2.74 -4.79
C SER A 91 -5.71 -2.66 -3.35
N ASN A 92 -5.87 -3.82 -2.70
CA ASN A 92 -6.12 -3.89 -1.27
C ASN A 92 -5.04 -3.18 -0.43
N ALA A 93 -3.78 -3.21 -0.87
CA ALA A 93 -2.69 -2.55 -0.15
C ALA A 93 -2.85 -1.01 -0.19
N GLY A 94 -3.19 -0.45 -1.35
CA GLY A 94 -3.49 0.97 -1.51
C GLY A 94 -4.69 1.41 -0.68
N LEU A 95 -5.77 0.60 -0.69
CA LEU A 95 -6.98 0.90 0.07
C LEU A 95 -6.71 0.90 1.58
N ILE A 96 -5.97 -0.09 2.08
CA ILE A 96 -5.56 -0.17 3.50
C ILE A 96 -4.69 1.03 3.89
N ALA A 97 -3.76 1.44 3.03
CA ALA A 97 -2.91 2.60 3.31
C ALA A 97 -3.74 3.88 3.41
N LYS A 98 -4.65 4.12 2.46
CA LYS A 98 -5.54 5.28 2.43
C LYS A 98 -6.47 5.32 3.66
N ALA A 99 -7.04 4.17 4.04
CA ALA A 99 -7.87 4.05 5.23
C ALA A 99 -7.10 4.33 6.54
N LYS A 100 -5.82 3.95 6.63
CA LYS A 100 -4.97 4.27 7.79
C LYS A 100 -4.72 5.77 7.92
N VAL A 101 -4.51 6.47 6.81
CA VAL A 101 -4.38 7.94 6.79
C VAL A 101 -5.67 8.58 7.26
N ALA A 102 -6.82 8.19 6.69
CA ALA A 102 -8.13 8.72 7.07
C ALA A 102 -8.41 8.51 8.58
N ARG A 103 -8.12 7.30 9.09
CA ARG A 103 -8.30 6.97 10.50
C ARG A 103 -7.42 7.82 11.42
N ALA A 104 -6.15 8.00 11.06
CA ALA A 104 -5.20 8.76 11.88
C ALA A 104 -5.60 10.25 12.03
N GLU A 105 -6.30 10.80 11.04
CA GLU A 105 -6.86 12.15 11.12
C GLU A 105 -8.11 12.23 11.98
N VAL A 106 -9.01 11.23 11.93
CA VAL A 106 -10.18 11.17 12.81
C VAL A 106 -9.78 10.99 14.28
N GLU A 107 -8.73 10.21 14.55
CA GLU A 107 -8.23 9.95 15.91
C GLU A 107 -7.34 11.08 16.46
N GLY A 108 -6.77 11.92 15.60
CA GLY A 108 -6.03 13.09 16.04
C GLY A 108 -7.00 14.24 16.30
N ASP A 109 -7.24 14.59 17.57
CA ASP A 109 -8.03 15.78 17.97
C ASP A 109 -7.58 17.07 17.22
N ARG A 110 -8.04 17.33 15.99
CA ARG A 110 -7.78 18.54 15.18
C ARG A 110 -8.97 18.82 14.25
N TRP A 111 -9.61 19.99 14.25
CA TRP A 111 -9.21 21.31 13.70
C TRP A 111 -8.79 21.31 12.21
N GLY A 112 -9.01 20.22 11.49
CA GLY A 112 -8.72 20.12 10.06
C GLY A 112 -9.79 20.71 9.17
N ASP A 113 -9.41 21.03 7.92
CA ASP A 113 -10.34 21.35 6.85
C ASP A 113 -11.28 20.15 6.62
N GLY A 114 -12.50 20.27 7.16
CA GLY A 114 -13.49 19.18 7.20
C GLY A 114 -13.81 18.64 5.81
N ASP A 115 -13.73 19.50 4.78
CA ASP A 115 -14.01 19.14 3.41
C ASP A 115 -12.96 18.14 2.87
N ILE A 116 -11.68 18.30 3.24
CA ILE A 116 -10.61 17.38 2.82
C ILE A 116 -10.78 16.01 3.49
N LEU A 117 -11.17 16.00 4.77
CA LEU A 117 -11.41 14.74 5.50
C LEU A 117 -12.64 14.01 4.97
N GLU A 118 -13.71 14.75 4.65
CA GLU A 118 -14.89 14.20 4.00
C GLU A 118 -14.53 13.63 2.61
N GLN A 119 -13.79 14.38 1.79
CA GLN A 119 -13.32 13.91 0.48
C GLN A 119 -12.46 12.64 0.60
N LEU A 120 -11.54 12.60 1.57
CA LEU A 120 -10.72 11.42 1.81
C LEU A 120 -11.58 10.22 2.21
N ALA A 121 -12.53 10.41 3.13
CA ALA A 121 -13.44 9.33 3.55
C ALA A 121 -14.30 8.81 2.40
N ILE A 122 -14.89 9.72 1.60
CA ILE A 122 -15.67 9.37 0.40
C ILE A 122 -14.80 8.59 -0.58
N SER A 123 -13.58 9.05 -0.86
CA SER A 123 -12.69 8.39 -1.83
C SER A 123 -12.30 6.97 -1.39
N VAL A 124 -12.17 6.71 -0.08
CA VAL A 124 -11.96 5.35 0.45
C VAL A 124 -13.18 4.45 0.18
N ILE A 125 -14.39 4.99 0.37
CA ILE A 125 -15.64 4.26 0.11
C ILE A 125 -15.77 3.97 -1.40
N ASP A 126 -15.51 4.95 -2.25
CA ASP A 126 -15.59 4.82 -3.70
C ASP A 126 -14.58 3.81 -4.25
N ASP A 127 -13.34 3.84 -3.75
CA ASP A 127 -12.29 2.89 -4.12
C ASP A 127 -12.71 1.46 -3.72
N ALA A 128 -13.27 1.26 -2.52
CA ALA A 128 -13.78 -0.02 -2.06
C ALA A 128 -14.99 -0.52 -2.87
N ALA A 129 -15.93 0.37 -3.22
CA ALA A 129 -17.14 0.03 -3.98
C ALA A 129 -16.83 -0.30 -5.46
N SER A 130 -15.77 0.28 -6.01
CA SER A 130 -15.42 0.12 -7.43
C SER A 130 -14.90 -1.27 -7.81
N GLY A 131 -14.63 -2.15 -6.84
CA GLY A 131 -14.08 -3.49 -7.09
C GLY A 131 -12.68 -3.48 -7.71
N ARG A 132 -12.04 -2.31 -7.85
CA ARG A 132 -10.70 -2.15 -8.40
C ARG A 132 -9.61 -2.68 -7.48
N ALA A 133 -9.92 -2.87 -6.19
CA ALA A 133 -8.98 -3.36 -5.18
C ALA A 133 -8.90 -4.91 -5.08
N ILE A 134 -9.68 -5.66 -5.88
CA ILE A 134 -9.79 -7.13 -5.81
C ILE A 134 -8.79 -7.83 -6.72
#